data_AF-A0A135VUU3-F1
#
_entry.id   AF-A0A135VUU3-F1
#
_cell.length_a   1.000
_cell.length_b   1.000
_cell.length_c   1.000
_cell.angle_alpha   90.00
_cell.angle_beta   90.00
_cell.angle_gamma   90.00
#
_symmetry.space_group_name_H-M   'P 1'
#
loop_
_entity.id
_entity.type
_entity.pdbx_description
1 polymer ?
#
loop_
_entity_poly.entity_id
_entity_poly.type
_entity_poly.pdbx_seq_one_letter_code
_entity_poly.pdbx_strand_id
1 'polypeptide(L)'
;MSSRLLEVLEETVSRKTNLGLSLQVLYNRKDWSIENAALAYSDGTSEASLTMTVGLRSRIMSSFPRFATESGSFRPCDIPALVPVVVLIANRPHGLFEGRLVCMDSTSVELEFVGTGTEKSSSLKILAIAVNHFMTCWEQWVQILLGTLARDPQVGSWKIDWYELLAGESGFVTMPWFPEVPLTDRALALDRIVTASRALLNSVLKKRFERHELVEELVNWLESLKPLPQVLRAEVFAEQEEV
;
A
#
# COMPACT_ATOMS: atom_id res chain seq x y z
N MET A 1 22.81 -5.72 -2.17
CA MET A 1 22.03 -4.66 -1.51
C MET A 1 22.10 -3.43 -2.37
N SER A 2 20.99 -2.70 -2.55
CA SER A 2 20.99 -1.48 -3.36
C SER A 2 21.79 -0.38 -2.64
N SER A 3 22.98 -0.04 -3.16
CA SER A 3 23.80 1.08 -2.65
C SER A 3 23.11 2.44 -2.81
N ARG A 4 22.12 2.51 -3.71
CA ARG A 4 21.47 3.75 -4.13
C ARG A 4 20.75 4.50 -3.01
N LEU A 5 20.06 3.80 -2.09
CA LEU A 5 19.41 4.51 -0.98
C LEU A 5 20.44 5.11 -0.03
N LEU A 6 21.52 4.38 0.27
CA LEU A 6 22.58 4.91 1.12
C LEU A 6 23.21 6.16 0.50
N GLU A 7 23.53 6.11 -0.80
CA GLU A 7 24.03 7.26 -1.56
C GLU A 7 23.06 8.45 -1.46
N VAL A 8 21.75 8.23 -1.64
CA VAL A 8 20.72 9.28 -1.50
C VAL A 8 20.69 9.87 -0.10
N LEU A 9 20.79 9.05 0.95
CA LEU A 9 20.79 9.54 2.33
C LEU A 9 22.06 10.36 2.63
N GLU A 10 23.23 9.90 2.21
CA GLU A 10 24.51 10.60 2.37
C GLU A 10 24.53 11.93 1.59
N GLU A 11 23.98 11.95 0.38
CA GLU A 11 23.81 13.18 -0.40
C GLU A 11 22.82 14.15 0.24
N THR A 12 21.73 13.64 0.82
CA THR A 12 20.73 14.47 1.52
C THR A 12 21.38 15.19 2.71
N VAL A 13 22.21 14.50 3.48
CA VAL A 13 22.97 15.10 4.59
C VAL A 13 23.99 16.12 4.09
N SER A 14 24.75 15.77 3.04
CA SER A 14 25.88 16.60 2.58
C SER A 14 25.46 17.82 1.76
N ARG A 15 24.38 17.71 0.98
CA ARG A 15 23.99 18.69 -0.05
C ARG A 15 22.55 19.21 0.10
N LYS A 16 21.79 18.75 1.11
CA LYS A 16 20.37 19.11 1.33
C LYS A 16 19.51 18.90 0.09
N THR A 17 19.67 17.74 -0.56
CA THR A 17 18.86 17.36 -1.73
C THR A 17 17.41 17.06 -1.32
N ASN A 18 16.48 17.13 -2.29
CA ASN A 18 15.08 16.78 -2.04
C ASN A 18 14.93 15.26 -1.87
N LEU A 19 14.98 14.81 -0.62
CA LEU A 19 14.84 13.41 -0.24
C LEU A 19 13.54 12.78 -0.76
N GLY A 20 12.42 13.51 -0.65
CA GLY A 20 11.12 13.02 -1.10
C GLY A 20 11.13 12.63 -2.58
N LEU A 21 11.68 13.49 -3.44
CA LEU A 21 11.80 13.20 -4.87
C LEU A 21 12.69 11.98 -5.15
N SER A 22 13.83 11.87 -4.46
CA SER A 22 14.72 10.72 -4.61
C SER A 22 14.04 9.42 -4.19
N LEU A 23 13.29 9.42 -3.08
CA LEU A 23 12.54 8.25 -2.63
C LEU A 23 11.37 7.92 -3.56
N GLN A 24 10.71 8.91 -4.16
CA GLN A 24 9.70 8.68 -5.20
C GLN A 24 10.30 7.92 -6.39
N VAL A 25 11.48 8.31 -6.87
CA VAL A 25 12.18 7.61 -7.96
C VAL A 25 12.53 6.17 -7.58
N LEU A 26 12.95 5.92 -6.34
CA LEU A 26 13.34 4.59 -5.88
C LEU A 26 12.13 3.67 -5.60
N TYR A 27 11.06 4.21 -5.01
CA TYR A 27 10.06 3.41 -4.33
C TYR A 27 8.62 3.63 -4.78
N ASN A 28 8.32 4.59 -5.65
CA ASN A 28 6.97 4.64 -6.24
C ASN A 28 6.69 3.35 -7.01
N ARG A 29 5.46 2.87 -6.88
CA ARG A 29 4.93 1.69 -7.57
C ARG A 29 3.50 1.99 -8.05
N LYS A 30 2.91 1.05 -8.78
CA LYS A 30 1.49 1.11 -9.18
C LYS A 30 0.53 1.09 -7.99
N ASP A 31 0.98 0.56 -6.85
CA ASP A 31 0.19 0.29 -5.66
C ASP A 31 0.29 1.41 -4.60
N TRP A 32 1.38 2.18 -4.62
CA TRP A 32 1.65 3.25 -3.65
C TRP A 32 2.63 4.30 -4.19
N SER A 33 2.61 5.48 -3.58
CA SER A 33 3.50 6.61 -3.89
C SER A 33 4.03 7.29 -2.64
N ILE A 34 5.31 7.65 -2.62
CA ILE A 34 5.90 8.45 -1.54
C ILE A 34 5.36 9.88 -1.65
N GLU A 35 4.70 10.36 -0.61
CA GLU A 35 4.13 11.71 -0.55
C GLU A 35 5.10 12.69 0.08
N ASN A 36 5.74 12.27 1.17
CA ASN A 36 6.68 13.09 1.93
C ASN A 36 7.72 12.20 2.60
N ALA A 37 8.89 12.76 2.87
CA ALA A 37 9.92 12.12 3.65
C ALA A 37 10.83 13.13 4.35
N ALA A 38 11.22 12.81 5.58
CA ALA A 38 12.10 13.63 6.40
C ALA A 38 13.18 12.75 7.04
N LEU A 39 14.45 13.12 6.83
CA LEU A 39 15.60 12.49 7.46
C LEU A 39 16.06 13.35 8.63
N ALA A 40 16.06 12.79 9.83
CA ALA A 40 16.74 13.37 10.98
C ALA A 40 18.09 12.66 11.15
N TYR A 41 19.17 13.43 11.01
CA TYR A 41 20.53 12.98 11.19
C TYR A 41 21.35 14.12 11.78
N SER A 42 22.17 13.82 12.78
CA SER A 42 23.09 14.77 13.39
C SER A 42 24.49 14.19 13.37
N ASP A 43 25.48 14.97 12.92
CA ASP A 43 26.87 14.52 12.97
C ASP A 43 27.29 14.29 14.43
N GLY A 44 27.66 13.04 14.73
CA GLY A 44 28.04 12.60 16.08
C GLY A 44 26.94 11.88 16.86
N THR A 45 25.70 11.79 16.36
CA THR A 45 24.72 10.86 16.95
C THR A 45 24.95 9.44 16.43
N SER A 46 24.81 8.46 17.31
CA SER A 46 24.78 7.05 16.91
C SER A 46 23.49 6.67 16.17
N GLU A 47 22.57 7.60 15.93
CA GLU A 47 21.24 7.31 15.41
C GLU A 47 20.87 8.23 14.25
N ALA A 48 20.18 7.66 13.27
CA ALA A 48 19.55 8.34 12.16
C ALA A 48 18.09 7.86 12.06
N SER A 49 17.14 8.76 11.82
CA SER A 49 15.74 8.38 11.60
C SER A 49 15.18 8.93 10.29
N LEU A 50 14.32 8.14 9.66
CA LEU A 50 13.60 8.50 8.44
C LEU A 50 12.10 8.33 8.69
N THR A 51 11.37 9.43 8.64
CA THR A 51 9.91 9.40 8.56
C THR A 51 9.50 9.49 7.09
N MET A 52 8.57 8.65 6.66
CA MET A 52 7.98 8.71 5.32
C MET A 52 6.46 8.59 5.39
N THR A 53 5.78 9.36 4.55
CA THR A 53 4.35 9.23 4.30
C THR A 53 4.15 8.63 2.92
N VAL A 54 3.40 7.54 2.84
CA VAL A 54 3.18 6.76 1.63
C VAL A 54 1.68 6.69 1.35
N GLY A 55 1.25 7.34 0.27
CA GLY A 55 -0.14 7.27 -0.20
C GLY A 55 -0.39 5.95 -0.94
N LEU A 56 -1.49 5.28 -0.63
CA LEU A 56 -1.90 4.06 -1.33
C LEU A 56 -2.62 4.38 -2.64
N ARG A 57 -3.18 3.36 -3.30
CA ARG A 57 -3.81 3.48 -4.61
C ARG A 57 -4.94 4.52 -4.62
N SER A 58 -5.77 4.58 -3.58
CA SER A 58 -6.83 5.57 -3.46
C SER A 58 -6.31 7.00 -3.47
N ARG A 59 -5.10 7.23 -2.96
CA ARG A 59 -4.41 8.52 -3.01
C ARG A 59 -3.87 8.81 -4.41
N ILE A 60 -3.24 7.82 -5.06
CA ILE A 60 -2.81 7.95 -6.47
C ILE A 60 -3.99 8.30 -7.38
N MET A 61 -5.16 7.73 -7.09
CA MET A 61 -6.37 7.93 -7.88
C MET A 61 -7.19 9.15 -7.46
N SER A 62 -6.76 9.96 -6.49
CA SER A 62 -7.60 11.01 -5.91
C SER A 62 -8.01 12.12 -6.89
N SER A 63 -7.30 12.25 -8.02
CA SER A 63 -7.64 13.19 -9.10
C SER A 63 -8.63 12.63 -10.14
N PHE A 64 -8.99 11.35 -10.05
CA PHE A 64 -9.91 10.72 -11.00
C PHE A 64 -11.36 10.88 -10.54
N PRO A 65 -12.32 10.97 -11.50
CA PRO A 65 -13.73 11.03 -11.17
C PRO A 65 -14.16 9.85 -10.29
N ARG A 66 -14.92 10.16 -9.25
CA ARG A 66 -15.43 9.19 -8.29
C ARG A 66 -16.86 9.58 -7.93
N PHE A 67 -17.78 8.63 -7.98
CA PHE A 67 -19.13 8.86 -7.50
C PHE A 67 -19.20 8.65 -5.99
N ALA A 68 -20.15 9.34 -5.34
CA ALA A 68 -20.33 9.23 -3.91
C ALA A 68 -20.58 7.77 -3.52
N THR A 69 -19.68 7.23 -2.71
CA THR A 69 -19.78 5.91 -2.08
C THR A 69 -19.73 6.12 -0.58
N GLU A 70 -20.30 5.18 0.19
CA GLU A 70 -20.29 5.27 1.64
C GLU A 70 -18.87 5.49 2.19
N SER A 71 -18.75 6.39 3.16
CA SER A 71 -17.48 6.67 3.84
C SER A 71 -17.06 5.47 4.69
N GLY A 72 -15.93 4.86 4.35
CA GLY A 72 -15.28 3.83 5.15
C GLY A 72 -13.80 4.16 5.38
N SER A 73 -13.20 3.59 6.43
CA SER A 73 -11.78 3.77 6.78
C SER A 73 -10.85 3.32 5.65
N PHE A 74 -11.21 2.28 4.91
CA PHE A 74 -10.39 1.73 3.84
C PHE A 74 -11.16 1.62 2.53
N ARG A 75 -10.43 1.50 1.42
CA ARG A 75 -11.01 1.36 0.08
C ARG A 75 -10.57 0.06 -0.58
N PRO A 76 -11.45 -0.62 -1.35
CA PRO A 76 -11.10 -1.85 -2.05
C PRO A 76 -9.84 -1.73 -2.93
N CYS A 77 -9.62 -0.59 -3.58
CA CYS A 77 -8.45 -0.35 -4.44
C CYS A 77 -7.12 -0.34 -3.68
N ASP A 78 -7.16 -0.13 -2.36
CA ASP A 78 -5.97 -0.15 -1.51
C ASP A 78 -5.58 -1.57 -1.08
N ILE A 79 -6.48 -2.57 -1.16
CA ILE A 79 -6.24 -3.94 -0.67
C ILE A 79 -4.87 -4.50 -1.05
N PRO A 80 -4.41 -4.41 -2.33
CA PRO A 80 -3.15 -4.99 -2.75
C PRO A 80 -1.94 -4.48 -1.95
N ALA A 81 -1.94 -3.19 -1.56
CA ALA A 81 -0.88 -2.57 -0.77
C ALA A 81 -1.17 -2.62 0.74
N LEU A 82 -2.43 -2.40 1.13
CA LEU A 82 -2.88 -2.24 2.50
C LEU A 82 -2.69 -3.53 3.31
N VAL A 83 -3.10 -4.68 2.76
CA VAL A 83 -3.02 -5.95 3.49
C VAL A 83 -1.55 -6.28 3.82
N PRO A 84 -0.62 -6.24 2.85
CA PRO A 84 0.81 -6.39 3.12
C PRO A 84 1.40 -5.39 4.10
N VAL A 85 1.05 -4.10 4.02
CA VAL A 85 1.67 -3.09 4.90
C VAL A 85 1.23 -3.26 6.34
N VAL A 86 -0.04 -3.59 6.58
CA VAL A 86 -0.54 -3.88 7.93
C VAL A 86 0.18 -5.08 8.53
N VAL A 87 0.43 -6.13 7.74
CA VAL A 87 1.24 -7.28 8.16
C VAL A 87 2.65 -6.86 8.58
N LEU A 88 3.29 -5.99 7.80
CA LEU A 88 4.65 -5.52 8.10
C LEU A 88 4.68 -4.63 9.34
N ILE A 89 3.73 -3.70 9.48
CA ILE A 89 3.59 -2.84 10.66
C ILE A 89 3.37 -3.69 11.91
N ALA A 90 2.45 -4.66 11.87
CA ALA A 90 2.16 -5.53 13.00
C ALA A 90 3.36 -6.42 13.40
N ASN A 91 4.12 -6.92 12.42
CA ASN A 91 5.30 -7.74 12.69
C ASN A 91 6.52 -6.93 13.18
N ARG A 92 6.55 -5.61 12.95
CA ARG A 92 7.64 -4.68 13.28
C ARG A 92 9.02 -5.23 12.87
N PRO A 93 9.32 -5.31 11.55
CA PRO A 93 10.63 -5.75 11.08
C PRO A 93 11.73 -4.84 11.63
N HIS A 94 12.95 -5.36 11.67
CA HIS A 94 14.09 -4.64 12.24
C HIS A 94 14.29 -3.26 11.59
N GLY A 95 14.42 -2.24 12.43
CA GLY A 95 14.60 -0.85 12.02
C GLY A 95 13.31 -0.09 11.74
N LEU A 96 12.13 -0.73 11.69
CA LEU A 96 10.86 -0.03 11.76
C LEU A 96 10.56 0.32 13.23
N PHE A 97 10.48 1.61 13.54
CA PHE A 97 10.18 2.11 14.87
C PHE A 97 8.67 2.20 15.09
N GLU A 98 7.97 2.90 14.19
CA GLU A 98 6.53 3.10 14.24
C GLU A 98 5.93 3.02 12.82
N GLY A 99 4.69 2.56 12.74
CA GLY A 99 3.91 2.60 11.51
C GLY A 99 2.44 2.76 11.85
N ARG A 100 1.74 3.65 11.13
CA ARG A 100 0.31 3.91 11.34
C ARG A 100 -0.41 4.22 10.03
N LEU A 101 -1.71 3.93 10.01
CA LEU A 101 -2.59 4.27 8.90
C LEU A 101 -3.23 5.64 9.16
N VAL A 102 -3.33 6.44 8.10
CA VAL A 102 -4.04 7.71 8.08
C VAL A 102 -5.15 7.59 7.04
N CYS A 103 -6.39 7.53 7.53
CA CYS A 103 -7.57 7.27 6.70
C CYS A 103 -8.48 8.50 6.74
N MET A 104 -8.38 9.35 5.73
CA MET A 104 -9.28 10.49 5.52
C MET A 104 -10.04 10.28 4.20
N ASP A 105 -9.86 11.17 3.22
CA ASP A 105 -10.40 11.02 1.87
C ASP A 105 -9.61 10.02 1.01
N SER A 106 -8.50 9.49 1.53
CA SER A 106 -7.67 8.46 0.92
C SER A 106 -6.86 7.79 2.03
N THR A 107 -6.32 6.62 1.73
CA THR A 107 -5.48 5.88 2.67
C THR A 107 -4.02 6.25 2.45
N SER A 108 -3.37 6.75 3.50
CA SER A 108 -1.91 6.93 3.57
C SER A 108 -1.35 6.14 4.75
N VAL A 109 -0.06 5.83 4.67
CA VAL A 109 0.70 5.12 5.70
C VAL A 109 1.86 6.00 6.12
N GLU A 110 1.97 6.26 7.41
CA GLU A 110 3.15 6.93 7.97
C GLU A 110 4.05 5.87 8.59
N LEU A 111 5.33 5.90 8.22
CA LEU A 111 6.33 4.95 8.66
C LEU A 111 7.55 5.71 9.20
N GLU A 112 8.02 5.32 10.37
CA GLU A 112 9.25 5.82 10.97
C GLU A 112 10.26 4.68 11.07
N PHE A 113 11.44 4.91 10.50
CA PHE A 113 12.57 4.00 10.56
C PHE A 113 13.72 4.59 11.36
N VAL A 114 14.42 3.75 12.10
CA VAL A 114 15.58 4.13 12.90
C VAL A 114 16.75 3.21 12.56
N GLY A 115 17.91 3.83 12.30
CA GLY A 115 19.18 3.13 12.16
C GLY A 115 20.15 3.53 13.27
N THR A 116 20.49 2.59 14.13
CA THR A 116 21.48 2.80 15.21
C THR A 116 22.83 2.27 14.76
N GLY A 117 23.80 3.17 14.59
CA GLY A 117 25.18 2.90 14.25
C GLY A 117 25.86 1.92 15.22
N THR A 118 26.78 1.14 14.68
CA THR A 118 27.61 0.19 15.41
C THR A 118 29.07 0.45 15.09
N GLU A 119 30.00 -0.17 15.81
CA GLU A 119 31.44 -0.06 15.51
C GLU A 119 31.80 -0.41 14.06
N LYS A 120 30.98 -1.24 13.39
CA LYS A 120 31.24 -1.76 12.04
C LYS A 120 30.37 -1.12 10.96
N SER A 121 29.39 -0.29 11.31
CA SER A 121 28.42 0.23 10.34
C SER A 121 27.81 1.55 10.78
N SER A 122 27.73 2.51 9.86
CA SER A 122 27.10 3.81 10.11
C SER A 122 25.58 3.67 10.31
N SER A 123 25.00 4.60 11.08
CA SER A 123 23.55 4.71 11.31
C SER A 123 22.78 4.83 10.00
N LEU A 124 23.25 5.66 9.06
CA LEU A 124 22.67 5.82 7.72
C LEU A 124 22.65 4.51 6.91
N LYS A 125 23.72 3.71 7.00
CA LYS A 125 23.78 2.41 6.32
C LYS A 125 22.77 1.42 6.90
N ILE A 126 22.65 1.37 8.22
CA ILE A 126 21.66 0.50 8.90
C ILE A 126 20.24 0.95 8.57
N LEU A 127 19.97 2.25 8.59
CA LEU A 127 18.70 2.84 8.19
C LEU A 127 18.35 2.48 6.73
N ALA A 128 19.29 2.64 5.80
CA ALA A 128 19.09 2.29 4.40
C ALA A 128 18.78 0.79 4.21
N ILE A 129 19.40 -0.08 5.00
CA ILE A 129 19.12 -1.53 4.97
C ILE A 129 17.70 -1.81 5.45
N ALA A 130 17.28 -1.22 6.57
CA ALA A 130 15.96 -1.39 7.14
C ALA A 130 14.86 -0.95 6.15
N VAL A 131 14.99 0.25 5.58
CA VAL A 131 14.04 0.80 4.60
C VAL A 131 13.99 -0.07 3.34
N ASN A 132 15.14 -0.44 2.77
CA ASN A 132 15.18 -1.30 1.59
C ASN A 132 14.52 -2.66 1.85
N HIS A 133 14.78 -3.25 3.02
CA HIS A 133 14.18 -4.52 3.39
C HIS A 133 12.67 -4.40 3.50
N PHE A 134 12.18 -3.38 4.20
CA PHE A 134 10.74 -3.12 4.33
C PHE A 134 10.07 -2.94 2.97
N MET A 135 10.58 -2.04 2.12
CA MET A 135 9.98 -1.76 0.81
C MET A 135 10.02 -2.98 -0.12
N THR A 136 11.10 -3.76 -0.08
CA THR A 136 11.22 -5.00 -0.88
C THR A 136 10.24 -6.05 -0.39
N CYS A 137 10.12 -6.26 0.92
CA CYS A 137 9.16 -7.21 1.48
C CYS A 137 7.72 -6.78 1.20
N TRP A 138 7.41 -5.48 1.28
CA TRP A 138 6.09 -4.96 0.95
C TRP A 138 5.72 -5.32 -0.49
N GLU A 139 6.59 -5.02 -1.44
CA GLU A 139 6.41 -5.37 -2.86
C GLU A 139 6.24 -6.87 -3.08
N GLN A 140 7.06 -7.70 -2.44
CA GLN A 140 6.96 -9.16 -2.54
C GLN A 140 5.60 -9.68 -2.05
N TRP A 141 5.10 -9.16 -0.94
CA TRP A 141 3.81 -9.58 -0.40
C TRP A 141 2.63 -9.13 -1.27
N VAL A 142 2.71 -7.96 -1.92
CA VAL A 142 1.74 -7.56 -2.95
C VAL A 142 1.73 -8.59 -4.09
N GLN A 143 2.91 -8.96 -4.60
CA GLN A 143 3.01 -9.95 -5.68
C GLN A 143 2.48 -11.33 -5.26
N ILE A 144 2.68 -11.73 -4.00
CA ILE A 144 2.15 -13.00 -3.47
C ILE A 144 0.62 -12.96 -3.39
N LEU A 145 0.04 -11.86 -2.90
CA LEU A 145 -1.40 -11.69 -2.82
C LEU A 145 -2.05 -11.78 -4.21
N LEU A 146 -1.56 -10.99 -5.17
CA LEU A 146 -2.08 -10.99 -6.54
C LEU A 146 -1.76 -12.30 -7.28
N GLY A 147 -0.60 -12.90 -7.03
CA GLY A 147 -0.22 -14.20 -7.57
C GLY A 147 -1.10 -15.33 -7.07
N THR A 148 -1.63 -15.22 -5.85
CA THR A 148 -2.61 -16.16 -5.29
C THR A 148 -3.93 -16.07 -6.06
N LEU A 149 -4.41 -14.86 -6.33
CA LEU A 149 -5.60 -14.63 -7.16
C LEU A 149 -5.45 -15.14 -8.59
N ALA A 150 -4.27 -14.93 -9.20
CA ALA A 150 -3.99 -15.41 -10.55
C ALA A 150 -3.99 -16.94 -10.66
N ARG A 151 -3.80 -17.66 -9.54
CA ARG A 151 -3.84 -19.13 -9.46
C ARG A 151 -5.15 -19.66 -8.90
N ASP A 152 -6.08 -18.79 -8.54
CA ASP A 152 -7.37 -19.17 -8.00
C ASP A 152 -8.21 -19.87 -9.09
N PRO A 153 -8.77 -21.07 -8.83
CA PRO A 153 -9.50 -21.82 -9.84
C PRO A 153 -10.82 -21.15 -10.28
N GLN A 154 -11.38 -20.23 -9.48
CA GLN A 154 -12.65 -19.58 -9.77
C GLN A 154 -12.46 -18.31 -10.61
N VAL A 155 -11.41 -17.52 -10.32
CA VAL A 155 -11.20 -16.20 -10.94
C VAL A 155 -9.88 -16.07 -11.72
N GLY A 156 -8.93 -16.99 -11.56
CA GLY A 156 -7.60 -16.90 -12.16
C GLY A 156 -7.61 -16.98 -13.70
N SER A 157 -8.63 -17.59 -14.29
CA SER A 157 -8.80 -17.68 -15.75
C SER A 157 -9.44 -16.44 -16.38
N TRP A 158 -10.00 -15.51 -15.58
CA TRP A 158 -10.79 -14.38 -16.07
C TRP A 158 -9.95 -13.33 -16.81
N LYS A 159 -8.62 -13.36 -16.68
CA LYS A 159 -7.68 -12.38 -17.27
C LYS A 159 -8.10 -10.92 -16.99
N ILE A 160 -8.68 -10.68 -15.82
CA ILE A 160 -9.17 -9.37 -15.41
C ILE A 160 -8.05 -8.53 -14.80
N ASP A 161 -8.09 -7.22 -15.04
CA ASP A 161 -7.25 -6.30 -14.30
C ASP A 161 -7.84 -6.05 -12.91
N TRP A 162 -7.24 -6.69 -11.90
CA TRP A 162 -7.63 -6.55 -10.50
C TRP A 162 -7.58 -5.10 -10.01
N TYR A 163 -6.66 -4.29 -10.54
CA TYR A 163 -6.56 -2.90 -10.12
C TYR A 163 -7.74 -2.07 -10.55
N GLU A 164 -8.23 -2.35 -11.75
CA GLU A 164 -9.34 -1.65 -12.34
C GLU A 164 -10.66 -2.13 -11.73
N LEU A 165 -10.80 -3.44 -11.49
CA LEU A 165 -11.93 -3.99 -10.75
C LEU A 165 -12.06 -3.34 -9.37
N LEU A 166 -10.98 -3.32 -8.58
CA LEU A 166 -11.00 -2.78 -7.22
C LEU A 166 -11.13 -1.25 -7.20
N ALA A 167 -10.62 -0.55 -8.22
CA ALA A 167 -10.89 0.88 -8.42
C ALA A 167 -12.39 1.13 -8.60
N GLY A 168 -13.04 0.34 -9.47
CA GLY A 168 -14.48 0.37 -9.66
C GLY A 168 -15.26 0.13 -8.36
N GLU A 169 -14.88 -0.90 -7.60
CA GLU A 169 -15.47 -1.19 -6.28
C GLU A 169 -15.21 -0.10 -5.22
N SER A 170 -14.26 0.79 -5.47
CA SER A 170 -13.99 1.96 -4.62
C SER A 170 -14.77 3.20 -5.05
N GLY A 171 -15.60 3.08 -6.08
CA GLY A 171 -16.41 4.15 -6.67
C GLY A 171 -15.69 5.00 -7.71
N PHE A 172 -14.45 4.65 -8.09
CA PHE A 172 -13.78 5.34 -9.18
C PHE A 172 -14.39 4.92 -10.51
N VAL A 173 -14.45 5.88 -11.43
CA VAL A 173 -14.90 5.62 -12.78
C VAL A 173 -13.89 4.71 -13.48
N THR A 174 -14.36 3.59 -14.01
CA THR A 174 -13.50 2.64 -14.70
C THR A 174 -13.21 3.08 -16.14
N MET A 175 -12.04 2.71 -16.63
CA MET A 175 -11.57 3.00 -17.97
C MET A 175 -12.45 2.39 -19.06
N PRO A 176 -12.61 3.03 -20.22
CA PRO A 176 -13.49 2.54 -21.30
C PRO A 176 -13.18 1.13 -21.80
N TRP A 177 -11.89 0.77 -21.81
CA TRP A 177 -11.43 -0.55 -22.25
C TRP A 177 -11.60 -1.66 -21.20
N PHE A 178 -11.92 -1.32 -19.94
CA PHE A 178 -12.14 -2.32 -18.91
C PHE A 178 -13.51 -2.97 -19.10
N PRO A 179 -13.59 -4.31 -19.28
CA PRO A 179 -14.85 -4.98 -19.56
C PRO A 179 -15.85 -4.80 -18.42
N GLU A 180 -17.13 -4.71 -18.76
CA GLU A 180 -18.18 -4.75 -17.75
C GLU A 180 -18.18 -6.12 -17.07
N VAL A 181 -18.20 -6.11 -15.74
CA VAL A 181 -18.19 -7.33 -14.93
C VAL A 181 -19.55 -7.44 -14.26
N PRO A 182 -20.28 -8.55 -14.45
CA PRO A 182 -21.57 -8.76 -13.80
C PRO A 182 -21.47 -8.67 -12.28
N LEU A 183 -22.55 -8.21 -11.62
CA LEU A 183 -22.59 -8.06 -10.17
C LEU A 183 -22.22 -9.35 -9.42
N THR A 184 -22.66 -10.51 -9.94
CA THR A 184 -22.33 -11.83 -9.38
C THR A 184 -20.84 -12.14 -9.43
N ASP A 185 -20.20 -11.77 -10.53
CA ASP A 185 -18.78 -12.01 -10.77
C ASP A 185 -17.92 -11.05 -9.94
N ARG A 186 -18.38 -9.80 -9.79
CA ARG A 186 -17.80 -8.82 -8.88
C ARG A 186 -17.89 -9.26 -7.42
N ALA A 187 -19.04 -9.77 -7.00
CA ALA A 187 -19.23 -10.34 -5.65
C ALA A 187 -18.25 -11.49 -5.40
N LEU A 188 -18.12 -12.39 -6.37
CA LEU A 188 -17.17 -13.50 -6.30
C LEU A 188 -15.72 -13.01 -6.24
N ALA A 189 -15.34 -12.04 -7.09
CA ALA A 189 -14.01 -11.47 -7.09
C ALA A 189 -13.63 -10.84 -5.73
N LEU A 190 -14.56 -10.11 -5.11
CA LEU A 190 -14.39 -9.56 -3.77
C LEU A 190 -14.21 -10.65 -2.71
N ASP A 191 -15.03 -11.71 -2.74
CA ASP A 191 -14.85 -12.86 -1.84
C ASP A 191 -13.47 -13.53 -2.01
N ARG A 192 -12.99 -13.67 -3.26
CA ARG A 192 -11.69 -14.28 -3.53
C ARG A 192 -10.53 -13.44 -3.02
N ILE A 193 -10.56 -12.11 -3.21
CA ILE A 193 -9.50 -11.25 -2.67
C ILE A 193 -9.54 -11.18 -1.15
N VAL A 194 -10.72 -11.19 -0.52
CA VAL A 194 -10.84 -11.31 0.94
C VAL A 194 -10.23 -12.63 1.42
N THR A 195 -10.57 -13.74 0.77
CA THR A 195 -10.02 -15.06 1.08
C THR A 195 -8.49 -15.09 0.95
N ALA A 196 -7.94 -14.57 -0.15
CA ALA A 196 -6.50 -14.49 -0.36
C ALA A 196 -5.81 -13.58 0.67
N SER A 197 -6.43 -12.45 1.01
CA SER A 197 -5.93 -11.52 2.03
C SER A 197 -5.87 -12.17 3.41
N ARG A 198 -6.92 -12.90 3.81
CA ARG A 198 -6.94 -13.67 5.07
C ARG A 198 -5.90 -14.78 5.09
N ALA A 199 -5.74 -15.50 3.98
CA ALA A 199 -4.69 -16.52 3.85
C ALA A 199 -3.29 -15.91 4.04
N LEU A 200 -3.04 -14.74 3.45
CA LEU A 200 -1.79 -14.01 3.64
C LEU A 200 -1.59 -13.61 5.11
N LEU A 201 -2.57 -12.94 5.71
CA LEU A 201 -2.55 -12.52 7.11
C LEU A 201 -2.24 -13.71 8.04
N ASN A 202 -2.95 -14.82 7.88
CA ASN A 202 -2.76 -16.03 8.70
C ASN A 202 -1.41 -16.72 8.47
N SER A 203 -0.82 -16.59 7.28
CA SER A 203 0.46 -17.23 6.95
C SER A 203 1.67 -16.46 7.47
N VAL A 204 1.56 -15.12 7.60
CA VAL A 204 2.70 -14.24 7.92
C VAL A 204 2.62 -13.69 9.34
N LEU A 205 1.41 -13.49 9.89
CA LEU A 205 1.26 -13.05 11.26
C LEU A 205 1.61 -14.19 12.22
N LYS A 206 2.58 -13.94 13.09
CA LYS A 206 2.80 -14.83 14.24
C LYS A 206 1.58 -14.74 15.15
N LYS A 207 1.15 -15.85 15.77
CA LYS A 207 0.00 -15.90 16.70
C LYS A 207 -0.06 -14.77 17.74
N ARG A 208 1.09 -14.25 18.17
CA ARG A 208 1.18 -13.13 19.13
C ARG A 208 0.76 -11.76 18.59
N PHE A 209 0.65 -11.61 17.27
CA PHE A 209 0.32 -10.36 16.59
C PHE A 209 -1.08 -10.37 15.96
N GLU A 210 -1.84 -11.45 16.14
CA GLU A 210 -3.24 -11.55 15.71
C GLU A 210 -4.14 -10.53 16.43
N ARG A 211 -3.74 -10.07 17.63
CA ARG A 211 -4.47 -9.07 18.44
C ARG A 211 -3.97 -7.63 18.23
N HIS A 212 -3.26 -7.36 17.15
CA HIS A 212 -2.86 -6.00 16.82
C HIS A 212 -4.10 -5.25 16.31
N GLU A 213 -4.43 -4.10 16.89
CA GLU A 213 -5.67 -3.34 16.59
C GLU A 213 -5.87 -3.10 15.09
N LEU A 214 -4.81 -2.67 14.38
CA LEU A 214 -4.84 -2.50 12.92
C LEU A 214 -5.17 -3.79 12.13
N VAL A 215 -4.76 -4.96 12.63
CA VAL A 215 -5.08 -6.25 12.00
C VAL A 215 -6.55 -6.58 12.21
N GLU A 216 -7.07 -6.38 13.42
CA GLU A 216 -8.49 -6.61 13.73
C GLU A 216 -9.39 -5.67 12.92
N GLU A 217 -9.06 -4.38 12.86
CA GLU A 217 -9.78 -3.38 12.04
C GLU A 217 -9.78 -3.78 10.56
N LEU A 218 -8.62 -4.15 10.01
CA LEU A 218 -8.49 -4.60 8.63
C LEU A 218 -9.33 -5.85 8.35
N VAL A 219 -9.28 -6.86 9.23
CA VAL A 219 -10.04 -8.11 9.05
C VAL A 219 -11.54 -7.83 9.10
N ASN A 220 -12.01 -7.06 10.08
CA ASN A 220 -13.42 -6.68 10.20
C ASN A 220 -13.90 -5.93 8.95
N TRP A 221 -13.09 -5.01 8.44
CA TRP A 221 -13.41 -4.31 7.20
C TRP A 221 -13.46 -5.25 6.00
N LEU A 222 -12.46 -6.12 5.81
CA LEU A 222 -12.43 -7.11 4.71
C LEU A 222 -13.68 -8.00 4.73
N GLU A 223 -14.12 -8.45 5.91
CA GLU A 223 -15.32 -9.28 6.08
C GLU A 223 -16.64 -8.51 5.82
N SER A 224 -16.61 -7.18 5.91
CA SER A 224 -17.76 -6.33 5.64
C SER A 224 -17.93 -5.95 4.16
N LEU A 225 -16.93 -6.25 3.31
CA LEU A 225 -16.93 -5.85 1.91
C LEU A 225 -18.10 -6.44 1.13
N LYS A 226 -18.80 -5.58 0.39
CA LYS A 226 -19.88 -5.93 -0.54
C LYS A 226 -19.65 -5.23 -1.87
N PRO A 227 -20.03 -5.85 -3.00
CA PRO A 227 -19.92 -5.19 -4.29
C PRO A 227 -20.84 -3.97 -4.33
N LEU A 228 -20.38 -2.90 -4.97
CA LEU A 228 -21.24 -1.73 -5.22
C LEU A 228 -22.45 -2.10 -6.11
N PRO A 229 -23.62 -1.47 -5.95
CA PRO A 229 -24.77 -1.73 -6.82
C PRO A 229 -24.45 -1.50 -8.31
N GLN A 230 -23.62 -0.49 -8.59
CA GLN A 230 -23.19 -0.11 -9.93
C GLN A 230 -21.72 0.34 -9.92
N VAL A 231 -21.04 0.12 -11.04
CA VAL A 231 -19.70 0.65 -11.34
C VAL A 231 -19.82 1.41 -12.66
N LEU A 232 -19.49 2.70 -12.62
CA LEU A 232 -19.65 3.59 -13.78
C LEU A 232 -18.41 3.55 -14.67
N ARG A 233 -18.64 3.52 -15.98
CA ARG A 233 -17.62 3.72 -17.00
C ARG A 233 -17.51 5.20 -17.37
N ALA A 234 -16.34 5.62 -17.84
CA ALA A 234 -16.08 7.01 -18.22
C ALA A 234 -17.07 7.56 -19.27
N GLU A 235 -17.51 6.72 -20.20
CA GLU A 235 -18.50 7.08 -21.23
C GLU A 235 -19.86 7.44 -20.61
N VAL A 236 -20.33 6.65 -19.65
CA VAL A 236 -21.62 6.85 -18.97
C VAL A 236 -21.55 8.01 -17.97
N PHE A 237 -20.38 8.25 -17.37
CA PHE A 237 -20.18 9.34 -16.42
C PHE A 237 -20.20 10.71 -17.11
N ALA A 238 -19.60 10.84 -18.29
CA ALA A 238 -19.62 12.08 -19.06
C ALA A 238 -21.05 12.51 -19.46
N GLU A 239 -21.91 11.54 -19.79
CA GLU A 239 -23.33 11.80 -20.11
C GLU A 239 -24.15 12.21 -18.88
N GLN A 240 -23.72 11.86 -17.66
CA GLN A 240 -24.41 12.20 -16.42
C GLN A 240 -24.03 13.59 -15.87
N GLU A 241 -22.86 14.13 -16.22
CA GLU A 241 -22.46 15.50 -15.84
C GLU A 241 -23.05 16.58 -16.77
N GLU A 242 -23.58 16.21 -17.95
CA GLU A 242 -24.20 17.13 -18.91
C GLU A 242 -25.72 17.36 -18.68
N VAL A 243 -26.32 16.73 -17.65
CA VAL A 243 -27.76 16.82 -17.32
C VAL A 243 -28.04 17.71 -16.10
#